data_AF-A0A9P8GT43-F1
#
_entry.id   AF-A0A9P8GT43-F1
#
_cell.length_a   1.000
_cell.length_b   1.000
_cell.length_c   1.000
_cell.angle_alpha   90.00
_cell.angle_beta   90.00
_cell.angle_gamma   90.00
#
_symmetry.space_group_name_H-M   'P 1'
#
loop_
_entity.id
_entity.type
_entity.pdbx_description
1 polymer ?
#
loop_
_entity_poly.entity_id
_entity_poly.type
_entity_poly.pdbx_seq_one_letter_code
_entity_poly.pdbx_strand_id
1 'polypeptide(L)'
;MTTAEPRVTAIKAGHRDFIEHLFVKEIQCVRIKHIDTLPRCNNNYIHIITFELPLLHDVAISTRPGTSAIPYGTTQAVFRIGNIEGMFNHAVKIENTVATMLLMRQALADRYASIVPRVYAWSKTDGPSGNGWIMEEFMPGANIEPEFHSTLPPDIQRLVLRQVAEVLKSVQDFELPAGTAGFGGLAFDKANDDSIISGPFVIEPYTNPYSDIRSFYRGMLQAQLEEADRTVANGWREHGLRERLDAFAQTGLETLLSETLAENPMPNLIIGDMVIANFLFDPDTYRVLGLVDYDCSHTGHPLHEFFFSSFSLSYYALTSDPEIASALFHGFPSPLPPSTRVAKAEYRDDDAPQWPVMKMFEEELERAGVIRPSSVVGGEKIAKLYGFISEVCPSHFGMARWVGMVTAKKGEEGLRKVIEEHAATLGESLAGWEY
;
A
#
# COMPACT_ATOMS: atom_id res chain seq x y z
N MET A 1 21.91 10.92 -11.12
CA MET A 1 22.75 10.56 -9.94
C MET A 1 22.73 11.72 -8.96
N THR A 2 21.74 11.74 -8.07
CA THR A 2 21.72 12.63 -6.91
C THR A 2 22.62 12.01 -5.85
N THR A 3 23.60 12.76 -5.36
CA THR A 3 24.42 12.36 -4.19
C THR A 3 23.48 12.05 -3.04
N ALA A 4 23.47 10.80 -2.57
CA ALA A 4 22.65 10.42 -1.42
C ALA A 4 23.02 11.30 -0.23
N GLU A 5 22.01 11.84 0.47
CA GLU A 5 22.24 12.68 1.65
C GLU A 5 23.16 11.96 2.65
N PRO A 6 24.12 12.68 3.28
CA PRO A 6 25.04 12.08 4.25
C PRO A 6 24.33 11.29 5.36
N ARG A 7 23.14 11.75 5.78
CA ARG A 7 22.28 11.08 6.77
C ARG A 7 21.81 9.69 6.30
N VAL A 8 21.29 9.59 5.08
CA VAL A 8 20.82 8.33 4.49
C VAL A 8 21.97 7.33 4.35
N THR A 9 23.16 7.82 3.98
CA THR A 9 24.36 6.99 3.87
C THR A 9 24.77 6.41 5.22
N ALA A 10 24.74 7.22 6.29
CA ALA A 10 25.06 6.77 7.64
C ALA A 10 24.05 5.73 8.16
N ILE A 11 22.75 5.95 7.94
CA ILE A 11 21.69 4.99 8.32
C ILE A 11 21.93 3.64 7.63
N LYS A 12 22.15 3.64 6.32
CA LYS A 12 22.41 2.42 5.54
C LYS A 12 23.68 1.70 6.01
N ALA A 13 24.71 2.43 6.44
CA ALA A 13 25.91 1.82 7.01
C ALA A 13 25.61 1.11 8.33
N GLY A 14 24.93 1.78 9.28
CA GLY A 14 24.55 1.17 10.56
C GLY A 14 23.64 -0.05 10.40
N HIS A 15 22.77 -0.05 9.38
CA HIS A 15 21.97 -1.23 9.03
C HIS A 15 22.81 -2.42 8.59
N ARG A 16 23.87 -2.20 7.80
CA ARG A 16 24.79 -3.29 7.42
C ARG A 16 25.50 -3.87 8.63
N ASP A 17 26.01 -3.01 9.51
CA ASP A 17 26.66 -3.45 10.76
C ASP A 17 25.69 -4.28 11.63
N PHE A 18 24.43 -3.85 11.73
CA PHE A 18 23.38 -4.59 12.41
C PHE A 18 23.13 -5.97 11.77
N ILE A 19 22.98 -6.04 10.44
CA ILE A 19 22.74 -7.29 9.71
C ILE A 19 23.92 -8.26 9.93
N GLU A 20 25.15 -7.79 9.79
CA GLU A 20 26.35 -8.61 10.03
C GLU A 20 26.39 -9.13 11.47
N HIS A 21 26.09 -8.28 12.45
CA HIS A 21 26.02 -8.68 13.85
C HIS A 21 24.95 -9.75 14.10
N LEU A 22 23.77 -9.60 13.51
CA LEU A 22 22.66 -10.55 13.62
C LEU A 22 23.06 -11.92 13.08
N PHE A 23 23.73 -11.98 11.93
CA PHE A 23 24.20 -13.26 11.36
C PHE A 23 25.29 -13.92 12.21
N VAL A 24 26.18 -13.14 12.81
CA VAL A 24 27.23 -13.67 13.69
C VAL A 24 26.68 -14.15 15.03
N LYS A 25 25.64 -13.51 15.57
CA LYS A 25 25.11 -13.82 16.91
C LYS A 25 23.96 -14.80 16.89
N GLU A 26 23.00 -14.61 16.00
CA GLU A 26 21.70 -15.28 16.04
C GLU A 26 21.53 -16.24 14.85
N ILE A 27 22.05 -15.93 13.66
CA ILE A 27 21.91 -16.75 12.44
C ILE A 27 23.23 -17.44 12.06
N GLN A 28 23.86 -18.11 13.03
CA GLN A 28 25.23 -18.63 12.92
C GLN A 28 25.42 -19.73 11.85
N CYS A 29 24.33 -20.35 11.41
CA CYS A 29 24.31 -21.40 10.40
C CYS A 29 24.49 -20.88 8.96
N VAL A 30 24.45 -19.55 8.76
CA VAL A 30 24.61 -18.92 7.44
C VAL A 30 25.69 -17.83 7.52
N ARG A 31 26.59 -17.78 6.54
CA ARG A 31 27.62 -16.73 6.46
C ARG A 31 27.35 -15.79 5.30
N ILE A 32 27.50 -14.50 5.56
CA ILE A 32 27.34 -13.44 4.57
C ILE A 32 28.65 -13.26 3.80
N LYS A 33 28.56 -13.25 2.47
CA LYS A 33 29.64 -12.83 1.56
C LYS A 33 29.59 -11.33 1.28
N HIS A 34 28.40 -10.81 1.04
CA HIS A 34 28.19 -9.44 0.59
C HIS A 34 26.79 -8.93 0.97
N ILE A 35 26.67 -7.62 1.19
CA ILE A 35 25.40 -6.93 1.38
C ILE A 35 25.31 -5.77 0.38
N ASP A 36 24.44 -5.92 -0.62
CA ASP A 36 24.06 -4.84 -1.53
C ASP A 36 22.90 -4.05 -0.93
N THR A 37 22.90 -2.72 -1.05
CA THR A 37 21.81 -1.88 -0.52
C THR A 37 21.17 -1.10 -1.64
N LEU A 38 19.86 -1.24 -1.80
CA LEU A 38 19.15 -0.55 -2.86
C LEU A 38 19.11 0.97 -2.60
N PRO A 39 19.10 1.80 -3.67
CA PRO A 39 19.12 3.25 -3.52
C PRO A 39 17.82 3.79 -2.92
N ARG A 40 16.66 3.23 -3.30
CA ARG A 40 15.32 3.65 -2.85
C ARG A 40 15.13 3.37 -1.36
N CYS A 41 14.61 4.37 -0.63
CA CYS A 41 14.39 4.28 0.82
C CYS A 41 13.22 5.15 1.28
N ASN A 42 12.01 4.88 0.76
CA ASN A 42 10.81 5.60 1.19
C ASN A 42 10.27 5.00 2.50
N ASN A 43 9.74 3.78 2.42
CA ASN A 43 9.06 3.13 3.55
C ASN A 43 9.94 2.09 4.25
N ASN A 44 10.89 1.51 3.52
CA ASN A 44 11.87 0.54 4.00
C ASN A 44 13.25 0.83 3.41
N TYR A 45 14.28 0.40 4.12
CA TYR A 45 15.62 0.20 3.59
C TYR A 45 15.77 -1.26 3.17
N ILE A 46 16.12 -1.49 1.91
CA ILE A 46 16.20 -2.84 1.32
C ILE A 46 17.67 -3.22 1.11
N HIS A 47 18.05 -4.35 1.68
CA HIS A 47 19.39 -4.92 1.58
C HIS A 47 19.30 -6.32 0.96
N ILE A 48 20.09 -6.60 -0.07
CA ILE A 48 20.22 -7.93 -0.66
C ILE A 48 21.45 -8.57 -0.05
N ILE A 49 21.25 -9.68 0.66
CA ILE A 49 22.30 -10.45 1.31
C ILE A 49 22.68 -11.59 0.37
N THR A 50 23.97 -11.71 0.06
CA THR A 50 24.53 -12.86 -0.65
C THR A 50 25.30 -13.74 0.32
N PHE A 51 25.01 -15.03 0.34
CA PHE A 51 25.67 -16.00 1.22
C PHE A 51 27.02 -16.45 0.64
N GLU A 52 27.96 -16.85 1.51
CA GLU A 52 29.28 -17.38 1.09
C GLU A 52 29.17 -18.64 0.25
N LEU A 53 28.25 -19.53 0.64
CA LEU A 53 27.97 -20.80 -0.02
C LEU A 53 26.45 -21.03 -0.06
N PRO A 54 25.95 -21.76 -1.07
CA PRO A 54 24.57 -22.25 -1.04
C PRO A 54 24.31 -23.11 0.21
N LEU A 55 23.10 -23.01 0.77
CA LEU A 55 22.73 -23.83 1.93
C LEU A 55 22.71 -25.33 1.60
N LEU A 56 23.24 -26.14 2.53
CA LEU A 56 23.38 -27.60 2.35
C LEU A 56 22.14 -28.41 2.76
N HIS A 57 21.19 -27.78 3.45
CA HIS A 57 19.88 -28.32 3.83
C HIS A 57 18.93 -27.15 4.13
N ASP A 58 17.65 -27.44 4.32
CA ASP A 58 16.68 -26.44 4.78
C ASP A 58 17.02 -25.98 6.20
N VAL A 59 17.00 -24.67 6.46
CA VAL A 59 17.41 -24.09 7.75
C VAL A 59 16.30 -23.21 8.32
N ALA A 60 15.71 -23.63 9.44
CA ALA A 60 14.80 -22.79 10.21
C ALA A 60 15.60 -21.87 11.15
N ILE A 61 15.56 -20.57 10.89
CA ILE A 61 16.31 -19.56 11.66
C ILE A 61 15.43 -18.77 12.64
N SER A 62 14.12 -18.99 12.59
CA SER A 62 13.15 -18.32 13.44
C SER A 62 11.96 -19.23 13.71
N THR A 63 11.46 -19.18 14.94
CA THR A 63 10.23 -19.85 15.37
C THR A 63 9.06 -18.87 15.46
N ARG A 64 9.19 -17.65 14.91
CA ARG A 64 8.11 -16.67 14.96
C ARG A 64 6.99 -17.07 13.99
N PRO A 65 5.76 -16.62 14.24
CA PRO A 65 4.64 -16.87 13.34
C PRO A 65 4.91 -16.39 11.91
N GLY A 66 4.37 -17.13 10.94
CA GLY A 66 4.48 -16.80 9.53
C GLY A 66 5.88 -16.97 8.92
N THR A 67 6.85 -17.56 9.64
CA THR A 67 8.18 -17.85 9.08
C THR A 67 8.24 -19.22 8.40
N SER A 68 9.15 -19.34 7.45
CA SER A 68 9.50 -20.56 6.73
C SER A 68 10.99 -20.83 6.90
N ALA A 69 11.40 -22.10 6.77
CA ALA A 69 12.81 -22.44 6.67
C ALA A 69 13.41 -21.83 5.39
N ILE A 70 14.67 -21.41 5.46
CA ILE A 70 15.45 -21.05 4.28
C ILE A 70 15.75 -22.33 3.50
N PRO A 71 15.36 -22.45 2.23
CA PRO A 71 15.51 -23.69 1.47
C PRO A 71 16.97 -24.06 1.19
N TYR A 72 17.19 -25.35 1.02
CA TYR A 72 18.38 -25.92 0.39
C TYR A 72 18.74 -25.18 -0.91
N GLY A 73 20.02 -24.92 -1.11
CA GLY A 73 20.53 -24.27 -2.32
C GLY A 73 20.35 -22.77 -2.37
N THR A 74 19.69 -22.14 -1.39
CA THR A 74 19.53 -20.69 -1.34
C THR A 74 20.90 -19.99 -1.25
N THR A 75 21.10 -18.98 -2.10
CA THR A 75 22.34 -18.18 -2.16
C THR A 75 22.12 -16.72 -1.79
N GLN A 76 20.86 -16.26 -1.79
CA GLN A 76 20.51 -14.87 -1.54
C GLN A 76 19.23 -14.75 -0.71
N ALA A 77 19.14 -13.66 0.05
CA ALA A 77 17.94 -13.26 0.76
C ALA A 77 17.79 -11.73 0.72
N VAL A 78 16.57 -11.25 0.92
CA VAL A 78 16.28 -9.83 1.07
C VAL A 78 16.09 -9.53 2.56
N PHE A 79 16.66 -8.42 3.00
CA PHE A 79 16.51 -7.90 4.35
C PHE A 79 15.93 -6.49 4.28
N ARG A 80 14.70 -6.34 4.76
CA ARG A 80 13.96 -5.08 4.81
C ARG A 80 13.97 -4.54 6.23
N ILE A 81 14.38 -3.30 6.40
CA ILE A 81 14.35 -2.59 7.68
C ILE A 81 13.41 -1.39 7.54
N GLY A 82 12.49 -1.23 8.48
CA GLY A 82 11.51 -0.15 8.44
C GLY A 82 12.16 1.23 8.43
N ASN A 83 11.59 2.17 7.66
CA ASN A 83 11.90 3.58 7.80
C ASN A 83 10.87 4.22 8.76
N ILE A 84 11.30 4.55 9.98
CA ILE A 84 10.43 5.15 11.00
C ILE A 84 9.86 6.53 10.61
N GLU A 85 10.44 7.19 9.60
CA GLU A 85 9.92 8.44 9.04
C GLU A 85 8.77 8.22 8.04
N GLY A 86 8.46 6.97 7.68
CA GLY A 86 7.32 6.62 6.84
C GLY A 86 5.99 6.72 7.60
N MET A 87 4.89 6.96 6.88
CA MET A 87 3.53 7.09 7.44
C MET A 87 2.89 5.74 7.74
N PHE A 88 3.50 4.94 8.62
CA PHE A 88 2.95 3.65 9.03
C PHE A 88 2.82 3.59 10.54
N ASN A 89 1.85 2.81 10.99
CA ASN A 89 1.77 2.36 12.37
C ASN A 89 2.91 1.36 12.61
N HIS A 90 4.09 1.88 12.95
CA HIS A 90 5.33 1.13 13.14
C HIS A 90 5.24 0.10 14.27
N ALA A 91 4.27 0.22 15.18
CA ALA A 91 4.04 -0.78 16.22
C ALA A 91 3.53 -2.13 15.66
N VAL A 92 2.81 -2.09 14.53
CA VAL A 92 2.15 -3.28 13.95
C VAL A 92 2.63 -3.63 12.54
N LYS A 93 3.24 -2.68 11.83
CA LYS A 93 3.64 -2.81 10.41
C LYS A 93 4.24 -4.16 10.07
N ILE A 94 5.31 -4.55 10.77
CA ILE A 94 6.04 -5.78 10.46
C ILE A 94 5.15 -7.03 10.62
N GLU A 95 4.41 -7.11 11.73
CA GLU A 95 3.53 -8.25 12.00
C GLU A 95 2.40 -8.34 10.97
N ASN A 96 1.79 -7.20 10.64
CA ASN A 96 0.76 -7.09 9.61
C ASN A 96 1.28 -7.55 8.24
N THR A 97 2.46 -7.08 7.83
CA THR A 97 3.07 -7.46 6.54
C THR A 97 3.32 -8.96 6.49
N VAL A 98 3.87 -9.57 7.55
CA VAL A 98 4.13 -11.02 7.58
C VAL A 98 2.84 -11.83 7.56
N ALA A 99 1.83 -11.44 8.35
CA ALA A 99 0.52 -12.10 8.36
C ALA A 99 -0.16 -12.00 6.98
N THR A 100 -0.11 -10.83 6.34
CA THR A 100 -0.68 -10.63 5.01
C THR A 100 0.04 -11.45 3.95
N MET A 101 1.38 -11.47 3.96
CA MET A 101 2.14 -12.31 3.03
C MET A 101 1.77 -13.79 3.17
N LEU A 102 1.50 -14.27 4.39
CA LEU A 102 1.05 -15.64 4.59
C LEU A 102 -0.32 -15.91 3.96
N LEU A 103 -1.29 -15.00 4.11
CA LEU A 103 -2.61 -15.13 3.46
C LEU A 103 -2.50 -14.98 1.94
N MET A 104 -1.68 -14.05 1.44
CA MET A 104 -1.45 -13.88 0.00
C MET A 104 -0.88 -15.13 -0.65
N ARG A 105 0.05 -15.82 0.03
CA ARG A 105 0.58 -17.11 -0.43
C ARG A 105 -0.52 -18.17 -0.56
N GLN A 106 -1.50 -18.16 0.35
CA GLN A 106 -2.63 -19.08 0.30
C GLN A 106 -3.60 -18.70 -0.83
N ALA A 107 -3.96 -17.42 -0.94
CA ALA A 107 -4.82 -16.88 -2.01
C ALA A 107 -4.28 -17.16 -3.41
N LEU A 108 -2.96 -17.19 -3.56
CA LEU A 108 -2.27 -17.37 -4.82
C LEU A 108 -1.77 -18.81 -5.06
N ALA A 109 -2.02 -19.74 -4.14
CA ALA A 109 -1.42 -21.08 -4.16
C ALA A 109 -1.73 -21.86 -5.44
N ASP A 110 -2.96 -21.77 -5.96
CA ASP A 110 -3.41 -22.61 -7.07
C ASP A 110 -2.81 -22.18 -8.43
N ARG A 111 -2.60 -20.87 -8.62
CA ARG A 111 -2.23 -20.29 -9.92
C ARG A 111 -0.85 -19.65 -9.93
N TYR A 112 -0.40 -19.15 -8.77
CA TYR A 112 0.82 -18.37 -8.61
C TYR A 112 1.57 -18.74 -7.31
N ALA A 113 1.68 -20.05 -7.02
CA ALA A 113 2.18 -20.63 -5.77
C ALA A 113 3.50 -20.07 -5.22
N SER A 114 4.31 -19.43 -6.07
CA SER A 114 5.67 -19.00 -5.76
C SER A 114 5.94 -17.52 -6.01
N ILE A 115 4.93 -16.67 -6.24
CA ILE A 115 5.19 -15.24 -6.53
C ILE A 115 5.27 -14.37 -5.27
N VAL A 116 4.73 -14.82 -4.13
CA VAL A 116 4.85 -14.08 -2.86
C VAL A 116 6.09 -14.61 -2.11
N PRO A 117 7.04 -13.75 -1.68
CA PRO A 117 8.23 -14.20 -0.96
C PRO A 117 7.91 -15.00 0.30
N ARG A 118 8.71 -16.02 0.62
CA ARG A 118 8.72 -16.60 1.97
C ARG A 118 9.40 -15.66 2.95
N VAL A 119 8.84 -15.55 4.16
CA VAL A 119 9.50 -14.85 5.27
C VAL A 119 10.35 -15.86 6.03
N TYR A 120 11.64 -15.58 6.21
CA TYR A 120 12.57 -16.46 6.95
C TYR A 120 12.69 -16.07 8.42
N ALA A 121 12.68 -14.78 8.71
CA ALA A 121 12.69 -14.24 10.07
C ALA A 121 12.19 -12.80 10.08
N TRP A 122 11.75 -12.30 11.22
CA TRP A 122 11.32 -10.90 11.36
C TRP A 122 11.39 -10.43 12.81
N SER A 123 11.40 -9.11 13.03
CA SER A 123 11.25 -8.49 14.36
C SER A 123 10.40 -7.22 14.30
N LYS A 124 9.64 -6.98 15.37
CA LYS A 124 8.95 -5.71 15.61
C LYS A 124 9.95 -4.60 15.95
N THR A 125 9.44 -3.37 15.98
CA THR A 125 10.18 -2.11 16.20
C THR A 125 10.76 -1.96 17.60
N ASP A 126 10.17 -2.59 18.61
CA ASP A 126 10.73 -2.72 19.96
C ASP A 126 11.92 -3.69 20.06
N GLY A 127 12.31 -4.33 18.95
CA GLY A 127 13.46 -5.21 18.86
C GLY A 127 14.81 -4.50 18.73
N PRO A 128 15.92 -5.25 18.64
CA PRO A 128 17.28 -4.73 18.71
C PRO A 128 17.65 -3.67 17.66
N SER A 129 16.95 -3.62 16.51
CA SER A 129 17.19 -2.62 15.48
C SER A 129 16.50 -1.27 15.73
N GLY A 130 15.51 -1.22 16.63
CA GLY A 130 14.65 -0.05 16.86
C GLY A 130 13.65 0.27 15.73
N ASN A 131 13.83 -0.32 14.55
CA ASN A 131 13.10 0.03 13.33
C ASN A 131 12.21 -1.09 12.78
N GLY A 132 12.28 -2.29 13.36
CA GLY A 132 11.60 -3.49 12.87
C GLY A 132 12.20 -3.96 11.53
N TRP A 133 12.13 -5.27 11.27
CA TRP A 133 12.73 -5.84 10.08
C TRP A 133 12.10 -7.16 9.64
N ILE A 134 12.26 -7.49 8.36
CA ILE A 134 11.86 -8.76 7.73
C ILE A 134 13.04 -9.28 6.92
N MET A 135 13.43 -10.53 7.13
CA MET A 135 14.30 -11.29 6.25
C MET A 135 13.42 -12.22 5.41
N GLU A 136 13.45 -12.08 4.10
CA GLU A 136 12.57 -12.79 3.17
C GLU A 136 13.31 -13.33 1.94
N GLU A 137 12.62 -14.15 1.17
CA GLU A 137 13.10 -14.75 -0.06
C GLU A 137 13.48 -13.69 -1.10
N PHE A 138 14.66 -13.85 -1.71
CA PHE A 138 15.03 -13.08 -2.88
C PHE A 138 14.25 -13.62 -4.08
N MET A 139 13.30 -12.84 -4.57
CA MET A 139 12.46 -13.21 -5.70
C MET A 139 13.20 -13.04 -7.03
N PRO A 140 13.09 -14.00 -7.96
CA PRO A 140 13.66 -13.86 -9.30
C PRO A 140 12.84 -12.91 -10.16
N GLY A 141 13.42 -12.47 -11.27
CA GLY A 141 12.80 -11.59 -12.26
C GLY A 141 13.31 -10.15 -12.21
N ALA A 142 12.76 -9.33 -13.09
CA ALA A 142 13.11 -7.93 -13.26
C ALA A 142 11.87 -7.04 -13.17
N ASN A 143 12.05 -5.82 -12.67
CA ASN A 143 11.06 -4.76 -12.81
C ASN A 143 11.07 -4.30 -14.28
N ILE A 144 9.92 -4.38 -14.95
CA ILE A 144 9.74 -4.01 -16.36
C ILE A 144 8.93 -2.72 -16.54
N GLU A 145 8.58 -2.00 -15.47
CA GLU A 145 7.75 -0.80 -15.54
C GLU A 145 8.31 0.26 -16.52
N PRO A 146 9.63 0.58 -16.53
CA PRO A 146 10.19 1.51 -17.51
C PRO A 146 9.94 1.07 -18.95
N GLU A 147 10.18 -0.21 -19.28
CA GLU A 147 9.95 -0.79 -20.61
C GLU A 147 8.46 -0.85 -20.94
N PHE A 148 7.62 -1.22 -19.97
CA PHE A 148 6.16 -1.32 -20.13
C PHE A 148 5.58 -0.04 -20.66
N HIS A 149 6.08 1.10 -20.19
CA HIS A 149 5.58 2.41 -20.57
C HIS A 149 6.21 3.01 -21.82
N SER A 150 7.35 2.49 -22.27
CA SER A 150 8.17 3.13 -23.31
C SER A 150 8.32 2.29 -24.57
N THR A 151 8.65 1.01 -24.44
CA THR A 151 9.11 0.16 -25.56
C THR A 151 8.27 -1.09 -25.76
N LEU A 152 7.52 -1.55 -24.75
CA LEU A 152 6.71 -2.76 -24.90
C LEU A 152 5.55 -2.53 -25.88
N PRO A 153 5.36 -3.43 -26.86
CA PRO A 153 4.22 -3.34 -27.77
C PRO A 153 2.90 -3.65 -27.05
N PRO A 154 1.75 -3.14 -27.55
CA PRO A 154 0.45 -3.29 -26.90
C PRO A 154 0.04 -4.73 -26.56
N ASP A 155 0.38 -5.70 -27.39
CA ASP A 155 0.05 -7.12 -27.12
C ASP A 155 0.80 -7.67 -25.89
N ILE A 156 2.03 -7.20 -25.66
CA ILE A 156 2.82 -7.58 -24.48
C ILE A 156 2.35 -6.80 -23.25
N GLN A 157 2.00 -5.51 -23.40
CA GLN A 157 1.35 -4.77 -22.31
C GLN A 157 0.07 -5.49 -21.85
N ARG A 158 -0.76 -5.95 -22.78
CA ARG A 158 -1.97 -6.73 -22.47
C ARG A 158 -1.64 -8.04 -21.75
N LEU A 159 -0.58 -8.74 -22.14
CA LEU A 159 -0.12 -9.96 -21.46
C LEU A 159 0.28 -9.70 -20.00
N VAL A 160 0.96 -8.59 -19.73
CA VAL A 160 1.34 -8.16 -18.38
C VAL A 160 0.08 -7.83 -17.57
N LEU A 161 -0.78 -6.96 -18.09
CA LEU A 161 -2.01 -6.53 -17.42
C LEU A 161 -2.98 -7.68 -17.14
N ARG A 162 -3.02 -8.67 -18.04
CA ARG A 162 -3.79 -9.90 -17.84
C ARG A 162 -3.38 -10.63 -16.55
N GLN A 163 -2.08 -10.77 -16.31
CA GLN A 163 -1.58 -11.47 -15.13
C GLN A 163 -1.84 -10.65 -13.86
N VAL A 164 -1.71 -9.32 -13.93
CA VAL A 164 -2.07 -8.41 -12.83
C VAL A 164 -3.55 -8.57 -12.45
N ALA A 165 -4.45 -8.59 -13.44
CA ALA A 165 -5.88 -8.81 -13.22
C ALA A 165 -6.18 -10.20 -12.63
N GLU A 166 -5.47 -11.24 -13.07
CA GLU A 166 -5.63 -12.60 -12.56
C GLU A 166 -5.12 -12.78 -11.12
N VAL A 167 -4.04 -12.09 -10.76
CA VAL A 167 -3.55 -12.01 -9.38
C VAL A 167 -4.58 -11.32 -8.50
N LEU A 168 -5.08 -10.14 -8.91
CA LEU A 168 -6.09 -9.41 -8.17
C LEU A 168 -7.37 -10.24 -7.98
N LYS A 169 -7.83 -10.92 -9.04
CA LYS A 169 -8.98 -11.81 -8.96
C LYS A 169 -8.78 -12.94 -7.94
N SER A 170 -7.60 -13.58 -7.95
CA SER A 170 -7.30 -14.68 -7.03
C SER A 170 -7.31 -14.21 -5.57
N VAL A 171 -6.82 -12.99 -5.32
CA VAL A 171 -6.87 -12.37 -3.98
C VAL A 171 -8.31 -12.00 -3.61
N GLN A 172 -9.10 -11.46 -4.54
CA GLN A 172 -10.50 -11.12 -4.29
C GLN A 172 -11.38 -12.34 -4.00
N ASP A 173 -11.10 -13.48 -4.62
CA ASP A 173 -11.84 -14.73 -4.39
C ASP A 173 -11.41 -15.48 -3.13
N PHE A 174 -10.33 -15.02 -2.46
CA PHE A 174 -9.83 -15.68 -1.29
C PHE A 174 -10.78 -15.53 -0.10
N GLU A 175 -11.23 -16.67 0.42
CA GLU A 175 -11.99 -16.73 1.67
C GLU A 175 -11.06 -16.49 2.86
N LEU A 176 -11.24 -15.34 3.50
CA LEU A 176 -10.52 -14.97 4.69
C LEU A 176 -10.80 -15.94 5.85
N PRO A 177 -9.78 -16.30 6.67
CA PRO A 177 -9.99 -17.09 7.88
C PRO A 177 -11.02 -16.47 8.83
N ALA A 178 -11.70 -17.29 9.63
CA ALA A 178 -12.76 -16.82 10.54
C ALA A 178 -12.29 -15.72 11.52
N GLY A 179 -11.01 -15.75 11.93
CA GLY A 179 -10.41 -14.75 12.82
C GLY A 179 -10.20 -13.38 12.19
N THR A 180 -10.29 -13.26 10.86
CA THR A 180 -10.01 -12.05 10.09
C THR A 180 -11.28 -11.40 9.53
N ALA A 181 -12.40 -11.50 10.25
CA ALA A 181 -13.70 -10.96 9.84
C ALA A 181 -13.84 -9.44 9.99
N GLY A 182 -12.86 -8.77 10.62
CA GLY A 182 -12.81 -7.31 10.75
C GLY A 182 -12.11 -6.61 9.59
N PHE A 183 -12.18 -5.29 9.61
CA PHE A 183 -11.52 -4.35 8.70
C PHE A 183 -10.33 -3.73 9.42
N GLY A 184 -9.21 -3.53 8.73
CA GLY A 184 -7.97 -3.13 9.39
C GLY A 184 -6.77 -3.95 8.93
N GLY A 185 -5.71 -3.94 9.72
CA GLY A 185 -4.58 -4.84 9.50
C GLY A 185 -4.85 -6.26 10.02
N LEU A 186 -3.79 -7.04 10.08
CA LEU A 186 -3.75 -8.42 10.53
C LEU A 186 -2.71 -8.58 11.63
N ALA A 187 -2.94 -9.55 12.51
CA ALA A 187 -2.01 -9.93 13.57
C ALA A 187 -2.02 -11.44 13.80
N PHE A 188 -1.05 -11.94 14.55
CA PHE A 188 -1.02 -13.34 14.99
C PHE A 188 -1.59 -13.47 16.41
N ASP A 189 -2.52 -14.39 16.60
CA ASP A 189 -3.09 -14.73 17.89
C ASP A 189 -2.16 -15.67 18.67
N LYS A 190 -1.30 -15.07 19.49
CA LYS A 190 -0.37 -15.80 20.36
C LYS A 190 -1.06 -16.73 21.36
N ALA A 191 -2.36 -16.55 21.63
CA ALA A 191 -3.10 -17.42 22.53
C ALA A 191 -3.64 -18.67 21.83
N ASN A 192 -3.80 -18.63 20.50
CA ASN A 192 -4.46 -19.68 19.72
C ASN A 192 -3.61 -20.08 18.50
N ASP A 193 -2.53 -20.81 18.78
CA ASP A 193 -1.66 -21.47 17.78
C ASP A 193 -1.16 -20.53 16.67
N ASP A 194 -0.96 -19.26 17.00
CA ASP A 194 -0.50 -18.22 16.07
C ASP A 194 -1.38 -18.11 14.82
N SER A 195 -2.69 -18.38 14.96
CA SER A 195 -3.67 -18.14 13.90
C SER A 195 -3.77 -16.65 13.55
N ILE A 196 -4.11 -16.33 12.31
CA ILE A 196 -4.23 -14.93 11.87
C ILE A 196 -5.59 -14.38 12.28
N ILE A 197 -5.57 -13.19 12.90
CA ILE A 197 -6.74 -12.44 13.36
C ILE A 197 -6.73 -11.01 12.84
N SER A 198 -7.89 -10.34 12.86
CA SER A 198 -7.98 -8.90 12.59
C SER A 198 -7.17 -8.09 13.60
N GLY A 199 -6.43 -7.10 13.10
CA GLY A 199 -5.54 -6.25 13.87
C GLY A 199 -5.68 -4.76 13.52
N PRO A 200 -4.95 -3.90 14.23
CA PRO A 200 -4.81 -2.48 13.93
C PRO A 200 -4.51 -2.19 12.46
N PHE A 201 -5.13 -1.15 11.90
CA PHE A 201 -4.77 -0.67 10.57
C PHE A 201 -3.30 -0.20 10.51
N VAL A 202 -2.67 -0.44 9.36
CA VAL A 202 -1.21 -0.33 9.18
C VAL A 202 -0.75 1.07 8.78
N ILE A 203 -1.66 1.90 8.26
CA ILE A 203 -1.36 3.26 7.78
C ILE A 203 -1.95 4.27 8.77
N GLU A 204 -1.11 5.20 9.22
CA GLU A 204 -1.55 6.28 10.11
C GLU A 204 -2.53 7.24 9.39
N PRO A 205 -3.46 7.89 10.12
CA PRO A 205 -3.59 7.93 11.58
C PRO A 205 -4.49 6.83 12.18
N TYR A 206 -4.99 5.90 11.39
CA TYR A 206 -5.95 4.88 11.83
C TYR A 206 -5.24 3.70 12.48
N THR A 207 -5.52 3.40 13.75
CA THR A 207 -4.71 2.42 14.52
C THR A 207 -5.52 1.38 15.28
N ASN A 208 -6.83 1.33 15.10
CA ASN A 208 -7.68 0.32 15.74
C ASN A 208 -8.02 -0.84 14.77
N PRO A 209 -8.28 -2.05 15.29
CA PRO A 209 -9.05 -3.05 14.54
C PRO A 209 -10.53 -2.64 14.53
N TYR A 210 -11.21 -2.90 13.41
CA TYR A 210 -12.61 -2.53 13.24
C TYR A 210 -13.45 -3.78 12.96
N SER A 211 -14.56 -3.94 13.67
CA SER A 211 -15.41 -5.15 13.54
C SER A 211 -16.16 -5.22 12.22
N ASP A 212 -16.42 -4.07 11.62
CA ASP A 212 -17.21 -3.91 10.41
C ASP A 212 -16.83 -2.62 9.67
N ILE A 213 -17.22 -2.53 8.41
CA ILE A 213 -16.90 -1.39 7.55
C ILE A 213 -17.45 -0.06 8.10
N ARG A 214 -18.57 -0.04 8.82
CA ARG A 214 -19.15 1.21 9.34
C ARG A 214 -18.27 1.75 10.46
N SER A 215 -17.86 0.86 11.36
CA SER A 215 -16.89 1.18 12.41
C SER A 215 -15.53 1.61 11.84
N PHE A 216 -15.10 1.04 10.70
CA PHE A 216 -13.90 1.47 9.98
C PHE A 216 -14.00 2.92 9.49
N TYR A 217 -15.04 3.28 8.73
CA TYR A 217 -15.24 4.66 8.24
C TYR A 217 -15.41 5.67 9.38
N ARG A 218 -16.10 5.29 10.47
CA ARG A 218 -16.23 6.13 11.66
C ARG A 218 -14.89 6.37 12.35
N GLY A 219 -14.12 5.30 12.54
CA GLY A 219 -12.77 5.38 13.08
C GLY A 219 -11.85 6.23 12.22
N MET A 220 -12.00 6.13 10.89
CA MET A 220 -11.26 6.97 9.97
C MET A 220 -11.56 8.47 10.16
N LEU A 221 -12.84 8.84 10.11
CA LEU A 221 -13.23 10.24 10.29
C LEU A 221 -12.77 10.79 11.65
N GLN A 222 -12.95 10.00 12.72
CA GLN A 222 -12.52 10.40 14.06
C GLN A 222 -11.00 10.64 14.12
N ALA A 223 -10.19 9.73 13.60
CA ALA A 223 -8.74 9.86 13.61
C ALA A 223 -8.27 11.08 12.79
N GLN A 224 -8.94 11.37 11.66
CA GLN A 224 -8.61 12.55 10.85
C GLN A 224 -8.96 13.87 11.54
N LEU A 225 -10.05 13.92 12.29
CA LEU A 225 -10.39 15.09 13.11
C LEU A 225 -9.38 15.30 14.24
N GLU A 226 -8.96 14.23 14.90
CA GLU A 226 -7.92 14.25 15.94
C GLU A 226 -6.54 14.61 15.39
N GLU A 227 -6.23 14.22 14.16
CA GLU A 227 -5.00 14.62 13.47
C GLU A 227 -5.08 16.10 13.06
N ALA A 228 -6.22 16.57 12.54
CA ALA A 228 -6.41 17.98 12.22
C ALA A 228 -6.16 18.88 13.42
N ASP A 229 -6.55 18.46 14.63
CA ASP A 229 -6.29 19.17 15.90
C ASP A 229 -4.79 19.35 16.22
N ARG A 230 -3.92 18.47 15.68
CA ARG A 230 -2.48 18.43 15.97
C ARG A 230 -1.60 18.97 14.84
N THR A 231 -2.18 19.19 13.66
CA THR A 231 -1.45 19.67 12.48
C THR A 231 -1.65 21.15 12.23
N VAL A 232 -1.11 21.64 11.10
CA VAL A 232 -1.27 23.03 10.67
C VAL A 232 -2.74 23.41 10.39
N ALA A 233 -3.65 22.44 10.28
CA ALA A 233 -5.09 22.68 10.19
C ALA A 233 -5.69 23.28 11.47
N ASN A 234 -5.04 23.10 12.63
CA ASN A 234 -5.49 23.56 13.94
C ASN A 234 -6.97 23.22 14.22
N GLY A 235 -7.37 22.00 13.82
CA GLY A 235 -8.70 21.44 14.04
C GLY A 235 -9.83 22.12 13.25
N TRP A 236 -9.53 22.96 12.25
CA TRP A 236 -10.51 23.67 11.41
C TRP A 236 -11.47 24.58 12.19
N ARG A 237 -10.97 25.22 13.25
CA ARG A 237 -11.78 26.03 14.18
C ARG A 237 -12.21 27.39 13.62
N GLU A 238 -11.65 27.78 12.48
CA GLU A 238 -12.03 29.01 11.81
C GLU A 238 -13.33 28.83 11.03
N HIS A 239 -14.14 29.89 10.98
CA HIS A 239 -15.35 29.97 10.17
C HIS A 239 -16.40 28.85 10.39
N GLY A 240 -16.37 28.17 11.54
CA GLY A 240 -17.37 27.17 11.91
C GLY A 240 -17.21 25.80 11.23
N LEU A 241 -16.08 25.55 10.54
CA LEU A 241 -15.89 24.32 9.77
C LEU A 241 -15.81 23.09 10.68
N ARG A 242 -15.14 23.20 11.84
CA ARG A 242 -15.09 22.12 12.83
C ARG A 242 -16.47 21.69 13.30
N GLU A 243 -17.33 22.62 13.66
CA GLU A 243 -18.68 22.32 14.17
C GLU A 243 -19.53 21.57 13.14
N ARG A 244 -19.37 21.92 11.85
CA ARG A 244 -20.03 21.21 10.74
C ARG A 244 -19.47 19.81 10.53
N LEU A 245 -18.14 19.64 10.61
CA LEU A 245 -17.49 18.34 10.54
C LEU A 245 -17.90 17.42 11.71
N ASP A 246 -17.98 17.96 12.92
CA ASP A 246 -18.43 17.23 14.11
C ASP A 246 -19.92 16.83 13.97
N ALA A 247 -20.77 17.71 13.42
CA ALA A 247 -22.17 17.38 13.13
C ALA A 247 -22.29 16.26 12.08
N PHE A 248 -21.49 16.33 11.01
CA PHE A 248 -21.42 15.27 10.01
C PHE A 248 -20.97 13.94 10.61
N ALA A 249 -19.96 13.94 11.48
CA ALA A 249 -19.50 12.74 12.16
C ALA A 249 -20.57 12.11 13.06
N GLN A 250 -21.40 12.94 13.72
CA GLN A 250 -22.44 12.49 14.63
C GLN A 250 -23.68 11.92 13.91
N THR A 251 -24.12 12.55 12.82
CA THR A 251 -25.41 12.19 12.17
C THR A 251 -25.31 11.91 10.68
N GLY A 252 -24.44 12.63 9.97
CA GLY A 252 -24.32 12.53 8.51
C GLY A 252 -23.72 11.22 8.04
N LEU A 253 -22.62 10.80 8.67
CA LEU A 253 -21.87 9.63 8.26
C LEU A 253 -22.72 8.35 8.32
N GLU A 254 -23.42 8.10 9.43
CA GLU A 254 -24.24 6.88 9.57
C GLU A 254 -25.38 6.80 8.56
N THR A 255 -25.97 7.96 8.23
CA THR A 255 -27.02 8.05 7.21
C THR A 255 -26.45 7.66 5.84
N LEU A 256 -25.32 8.26 5.44
CA LEU A 256 -24.66 7.94 4.17
C LEU A 256 -24.22 6.48 4.09
N LEU A 257 -23.62 5.94 5.14
CA LEU A 257 -23.17 4.54 5.18
C LEU A 257 -24.36 3.59 5.04
N SER A 258 -25.50 3.90 5.66
CA SER A 258 -26.71 3.07 5.58
C SER A 258 -27.36 3.08 4.20
N GLU A 259 -27.24 4.17 3.45
CA GLU A 259 -27.74 4.28 2.08
C GLU A 259 -26.81 3.65 1.03
N THR A 260 -25.51 3.57 1.33
CA THR A 260 -24.49 3.28 0.32
C THR A 260 -23.96 1.86 0.43
N LEU A 261 -23.80 1.34 1.65
CA LEU A 261 -23.20 0.04 1.87
C LEU A 261 -24.26 -1.06 1.87
N ALA A 262 -23.89 -2.22 1.34
CA ALA A 262 -24.69 -3.43 1.49
C ALA A 262 -24.88 -3.80 2.98
N GLU A 263 -25.87 -4.64 3.26
CA GLU A 263 -26.03 -5.21 4.59
C GLU A 263 -24.88 -6.20 4.87
N ASN A 264 -24.02 -5.85 5.84
CA ASN A 264 -22.89 -6.66 6.32
C ASN A 264 -21.87 -7.08 5.23
N PRO A 265 -21.16 -6.14 4.59
CA PRO A 265 -20.12 -6.49 3.64
C PRO A 265 -18.97 -7.18 4.38
N MET A 266 -18.59 -8.37 3.91
CA MET A 266 -17.42 -9.06 4.41
C MET A 266 -16.15 -8.37 3.91
N PRO A 267 -15.08 -8.32 4.73
CA PRO A 267 -13.82 -7.80 4.27
C PRO A 267 -13.21 -8.72 3.20
N ASN A 268 -12.39 -8.11 2.37
CA ASN A 268 -11.54 -8.76 1.39
C ASN A 268 -10.08 -8.46 1.71
N LEU A 269 -9.18 -9.30 1.21
CA LEU A 269 -7.76 -9.05 1.35
C LEU A 269 -7.30 -8.00 0.31
N ILE A 270 -6.62 -6.97 0.76
CA ILE A 270 -6.17 -5.84 -0.07
C ILE A 270 -4.65 -5.89 -0.14
N ILE A 271 -4.09 -5.85 -1.36
CA ILE A 271 -2.65 -5.75 -1.59
C ILE A 271 -2.20 -4.32 -1.26
N GLY A 272 -2.92 -3.31 -1.74
CA GLY A 272 -2.81 -1.93 -1.29
C GLY A 272 -1.59 -1.16 -1.81
N ASP A 273 -0.85 -1.71 -2.77
CA ASP A 273 0.15 -0.99 -3.56
C ASP A 273 0.46 -1.76 -4.86
N MET A 274 -0.58 -2.15 -5.59
CA MET A 274 -0.43 -2.78 -6.90
C MET A 274 0.03 -1.74 -7.91
N VAL A 275 1.33 -1.76 -8.20
CA VAL A 275 1.98 -1.05 -9.31
C VAL A 275 2.87 -2.04 -10.06
N ILE A 276 3.08 -1.84 -11.36
CA ILE A 276 3.89 -2.75 -12.18
C ILE A 276 5.31 -2.87 -11.61
N ALA A 277 5.84 -1.82 -10.99
CA ALA A 277 7.14 -1.85 -10.33
C ALA A 277 7.25 -2.87 -9.18
N ASN A 278 6.14 -3.26 -8.56
CA ASN A 278 6.08 -4.23 -7.47
C ASN A 278 5.92 -5.67 -7.98
N PHE A 279 5.70 -5.85 -9.28
CA PHE A 279 5.74 -7.14 -9.95
C PHE A 279 7.11 -7.37 -10.59
N LEU A 280 7.68 -8.54 -10.34
CA LEU A 280 8.90 -9.01 -10.99
C LEU A 280 8.53 -9.98 -12.09
N PHE A 281 9.03 -9.74 -13.28
CA PHE A 281 8.73 -10.57 -14.45
C PHE A 281 9.97 -11.27 -14.97
N ASP A 282 9.75 -12.44 -15.56
CA ASP A 282 10.71 -13.05 -16.46
C ASP A 282 10.90 -12.15 -17.69
N PRO A 283 12.12 -11.68 -18.00
CA PRO A 283 12.33 -10.71 -19.08
C PRO A 283 12.12 -11.28 -20.48
N ASP A 284 12.17 -12.61 -20.64
CA ASP A 284 12.03 -13.27 -21.93
C ASP A 284 10.56 -13.63 -22.22
N THR A 285 9.82 -14.02 -21.18
CA THR A 285 8.43 -14.51 -21.31
C THR A 285 7.38 -13.56 -20.76
N TYR A 286 7.77 -12.52 -20.02
CA TYR A 286 6.90 -11.61 -19.28
C TYR A 286 5.97 -12.31 -18.29
N ARG A 287 6.32 -13.52 -17.84
CA ARG A 287 5.59 -14.22 -16.78
C ARG A 287 5.91 -13.58 -15.43
N VAL A 288 4.90 -13.37 -14.59
CA VAL A 288 5.13 -12.95 -13.20
C VAL A 288 5.91 -14.02 -12.43
N LEU A 289 7.01 -13.59 -11.82
CA LEU A 289 7.89 -14.39 -10.98
C LEU A 289 7.88 -13.92 -9.52
N GLY A 290 7.49 -12.67 -9.26
CA GLY A 290 7.39 -12.12 -7.93
C GLY A 290 6.36 -11.00 -7.81
N LEU A 291 5.75 -10.87 -6.64
CA LEU A 291 4.98 -9.72 -6.18
C LEU A 291 5.52 -9.34 -4.80
N VAL A 292 6.01 -8.12 -4.66
CA VAL A 292 6.68 -7.61 -3.46
C VAL A 292 5.97 -6.36 -2.91
N ASP A 293 6.45 -5.85 -1.78
CA ASP A 293 5.98 -4.62 -1.13
C ASP A 293 4.55 -4.66 -0.57
N TYR A 294 4.34 -5.50 0.46
CA TYR A 294 3.06 -5.65 1.18
C TYR A 294 2.93 -4.70 2.39
N ASP A 295 3.58 -3.54 2.36
CA ASP A 295 3.57 -2.58 3.48
C ASP A 295 2.19 -1.97 3.72
N CYS A 296 1.43 -1.76 2.66
CA CYS A 296 0.10 -1.15 2.67
C CYS A 296 -1.03 -2.20 2.73
N SER A 297 -0.70 -3.49 2.75
CA SER A 297 -1.71 -4.55 2.68
C SER A 297 -2.53 -4.64 3.97
N HIS A 298 -3.81 -4.92 3.81
CA HIS A 298 -4.79 -4.91 4.90
C HIS A 298 -6.07 -5.67 4.50
N THR A 299 -7.06 -5.68 5.38
CA THR A 299 -8.42 -6.17 5.12
C THR A 299 -9.36 -4.98 4.91
N GLY A 300 -10.14 -5.00 3.83
CA GLY A 300 -10.90 -3.83 3.38
C GLY A 300 -12.07 -4.20 2.48
N HIS A 301 -12.79 -3.20 1.98
CA HIS A 301 -13.75 -3.40 0.90
C HIS A 301 -12.99 -3.66 -0.42
N PRO A 302 -13.46 -4.49 -1.36
CA PRO A 302 -12.75 -4.71 -2.64
C PRO A 302 -12.40 -3.43 -3.42
N LEU A 303 -13.20 -2.37 -3.27
CA LEU A 303 -12.89 -1.04 -3.82
C LEU A 303 -11.62 -0.41 -3.27
N HIS A 304 -11.24 -0.75 -2.04
CA HIS A 304 -10.06 -0.19 -1.37
C HIS A 304 -8.79 -0.49 -2.16
N GLU A 305 -8.69 -1.61 -2.88
CA GLU A 305 -7.55 -1.84 -3.79
C GLU A 305 -7.37 -0.68 -4.78
N PHE A 306 -8.46 -0.20 -5.39
CA PHE A 306 -8.46 0.93 -6.33
C PHE A 306 -8.32 2.31 -5.65
N PHE A 307 -8.36 2.35 -4.32
CA PHE A 307 -8.10 3.54 -3.49
C PHE A 307 -6.66 3.60 -3.00
N PHE A 308 -5.88 2.54 -3.17
CA PHE A 308 -4.49 2.47 -2.73
C PHE A 308 -3.53 2.22 -3.89
N SER A 309 -3.98 1.58 -4.96
CA SER A 309 -3.14 1.13 -6.06
C SER A 309 -3.37 1.95 -7.33
N SER A 310 -2.29 2.45 -7.93
CA SER A 310 -2.36 3.19 -9.21
C SER A 310 -2.22 2.29 -10.44
N PHE A 311 -1.77 1.04 -10.23
CA PHE A 311 -1.44 0.05 -11.26
C PHE A 311 -0.38 0.50 -12.26
N SER A 312 0.35 1.59 -11.95
CA SER A 312 1.21 2.33 -12.88
C SER A 312 0.45 2.91 -14.08
N LEU A 313 -0.87 3.10 -13.98
CA LEU A 313 -1.73 3.54 -15.09
C LEU A 313 -2.53 4.81 -14.77
N SER A 314 -2.30 5.43 -13.60
CA SER A 314 -3.22 6.41 -13.01
C SER A 314 -4.65 5.87 -12.93
N TYR A 315 -4.78 4.56 -12.77
CA TYR A 315 -6.05 3.86 -12.58
C TYR A 315 -6.37 3.92 -11.08
N TYR A 316 -6.79 5.10 -10.62
CA TYR A 316 -7.01 5.40 -9.21
C TYR A 316 -8.43 5.92 -9.01
N ALA A 317 -9.25 5.22 -8.23
CA ALA A 317 -10.67 5.56 -8.08
C ALA A 317 -10.92 6.79 -7.19
N LEU A 318 -9.92 7.30 -6.48
CA LEU A 318 -9.97 8.57 -5.76
C LEU A 318 -9.32 9.73 -6.55
N THR A 319 -9.13 9.57 -7.86
CA THR A 319 -8.60 10.63 -8.73
C THR A 319 -9.44 11.91 -8.66
N SER A 320 -8.77 13.06 -8.70
CA SER A 320 -9.42 14.36 -8.85
C SER A 320 -9.81 14.67 -10.30
N ASP A 321 -9.40 13.84 -11.26
CA ASP A 321 -9.77 14.00 -12.68
C ASP A 321 -11.18 13.44 -12.91
N PRO A 322 -12.17 14.29 -13.23
CA PRO A 322 -13.57 13.87 -13.39
C PRO A 322 -13.77 12.97 -14.61
N GLU A 323 -12.96 13.09 -15.66
CA GLU A 323 -13.07 12.23 -16.84
C GLU A 323 -12.59 10.81 -16.50
N ILE A 324 -11.47 10.69 -15.77
CA ILE A 324 -10.97 9.39 -15.31
C ILE A 324 -11.97 8.78 -14.33
N ALA A 325 -12.42 9.53 -13.33
CA ALA A 325 -13.41 9.04 -12.36
C ALA A 325 -14.68 8.52 -13.07
N SER A 326 -15.21 9.30 -14.02
CA SER A 326 -16.36 8.89 -14.84
C SER A 326 -16.08 7.61 -15.62
N ALA A 327 -14.89 7.48 -16.24
CA ALA A 327 -14.52 6.27 -16.98
C ALA A 327 -14.45 5.01 -16.10
N LEU A 328 -13.92 5.14 -14.87
CA LEU A 328 -13.78 4.02 -13.94
C LEU A 328 -15.13 3.53 -13.39
N PHE A 329 -16.07 4.44 -13.12
CA PHE A 329 -17.37 4.08 -12.55
C PHE A 329 -18.49 3.87 -13.57
N HIS A 330 -18.42 4.52 -14.74
CA HIS A 330 -19.48 4.50 -15.75
C HIS A 330 -19.04 3.97 -17.13
N GLY A 331 -17.76 3.63 -17.28
CA GLY A 331 -17.20 3.03 -18.48
C GLY A 331 -16.44 4.03 -19.36
N PHE A 332 -15.45 3.51 -20.09
CA PHE A 332 -14.58 4.30 -20.95
C PHE A 332 -15.32 4.87 -22.17
N PRO A 333 -15.11 6.15 -22.52
CA PRO A 333 -15.80 6.79 -23.65
C PRO A 333 -15.36 6.21 -25.00
N SER A 334 -16.17 6.46 -26.03
CA SER A 334 -15.85 6.13 -27.43
C SER A 334 -16.21 7.33 -28.33
N PRO A 335 -15.23 7.98 -28.98
CA PRO A 335 -13.80 7.66 -28.99
C PRO A 335 -13.11 7.95 -27.65
N LEU A 336 -11.95 7.32 -27.42
CA LEU A 336 -11.10 7.64 -26.27
C LEU A 336 -10.52 9.07 -26.39
N PRO A 337 -10.30 9.79 -25.28
CA PRO A 337 -9.61 11.06 -25.30
C PRO A 337 -8.15 10.90 -25.75
N PRO A 338 -7.50 11.97 -26.25
CA PRO A 338 -6.11 11.90 -26.68
C PRO A 338 -5.18 11.67 -25.48
N SER A 339 -4.30 10.68 -25.60
CA SER A 339 -3.18 10.51 -24.66
C SER A 339 -2.02 11.41 -25.08
N THR A 340 -1.60 12.31 -24.18
CA THR A 340 -0.53 13.30 -24.45
C THR A 340 0.82 12.92 -23.86
N ARG A 341 0.99 11.70 -23.35
CA ARG A 341 2.21 11.33 -22.62
C ARG A 341 3.45 11.45 -23.51
N VAL A 342 4.43 12.19 -23.02
CA VAL A 342 5.81 12.17 -23.50
C VAL A 342 6.51 11.02 -22.81
N ALA A 343 7.10 10.08 -23.57
CA ALA A 343 7.84 8.95 -23.00
C ALA A 343 8.98 9.47 -22.10
N LYS A 344 8.80 9.33 -20.78
CA LYS A 344 9.83 9.54 -19.77
C LYS A 344 10.31 8.17 -19.29
N ALA A 345 11.52 8.13 -18.73
CA ALA A 345 12.14 6.90 -18.23
C ALA A 345 11.41 6.28 -17.02
N GLU A 346 10.58 7.06 -16.31
CA GLU A 346 9.83 6.62 -15.13
C GLU A 346 8.37 7.07 -15.27
N TYR A 347 7.42 6.19 -14.94
CA TYR A 347 6.02 6.57 -14.74
C TYR A 347 5.90 7.35 -13.44
N ARG A 348 5.14 8.44 -13.48
CA ARG A 348 4.72 9.14 -12.27
C ARG A 348 3.21 9.19 -12.25
N ASP A 349 2.62 9.11 -11.07
CA ASP A 349 1.17 9.15 -10.92
C ASP A 349 0.55 10.48 -11.43
N ASP A 350 1.36 11.54 -11.59
CA ASP A 350 0.99 12.83 -12.17
C ASP A 350 1.21 12.94 -13.69
N ASP A 351 1.69 11.87 -14.36
CA ASP A 351 1.78 11.85 -15.83
C ASP A 351 0.37 11.80 -16.46
N ALA A 352 0.27 12.30 -17.69
CA ALA A 352 -0.99 12.33 -18.43
C ALA A 352 -1.58 10.91 -18.61
N PRO A 353 -2.91 10.76 -18.50
CA PRO A 353 -3.58 9.46 -18.54
C PRO A 353 -3.30 8.70 -19.84
N GLN A 354 -2.96 7.42 -19.68
CA GLN A 354 -2.76 6.48 -20.78
C GLN A 354 -4.08 5.79 -21.15
N TRP A 355 -5.05 6.55 -21.64
CA TRP A 355 -6.41 6.08 -21.97
C TRP A 355 -6.48 4.72 -22.67
N PRO A 356 -5.68 4.42 -23.72
CA PRO A 356 -5.70 3.11 -24.35
C PRO A 356 -5.27 1.96 -23.43
N VAL A 357 -4.26 2.20 -22.58
CA VAL A 357 -3.74 1.19 -21.64
C VAL A 357 -4.67 1.02 -20.44
N MET A 358 -5.25 2.11 -19.93
CA MET A 358 -6.27 2.06 -18.88
C MET A 358 -7.51 1.28 -19.34
N LYS A 359 -8.00 1.54 -20.56
CA LYS A 359 -9.10 0.77 -21.15
C LYS A 359 -8.72 -0.70 -21.35
N MET A 360 -7.50 -0.97 -21.83
CA MET A 360 -6.98 -2.34 -21.96
C MET A 360 -6.97 -3.07 -20.62
N PHE A 361 -6.58 -2.39 -19.53
CA PHE A 361 -6.62 -2.98 -18.19
C PHE A 361 -8.05 -3.23 -17.72
N GLU A 362 -8.96 -2.26 -17.92
CA GLU A 362 -10.39 -2.42 -17.60
C GLU A 362 -11.01 -3.65 -18.29
N GLU A 363 -10.65 -3.90 -19.55
CA GLU A 363 -11.07 -5.09 -20.31
C GLU A 363 -10.49 -6.40 -19.72
N GLU A 364 -9.23 -6.40 -19.26
CA GLU A 364 -8.63 -7.58 -18.64
C GLU A 364 -9.17 -7.84 -17.22
N LEU A 365 -9.51 -6.77 -16.47
CA LEU A 365 -10.21 -6.86 -15.18
C LEU A 365 -11.61 -7.47 -15.37
N GLU A 366 -12.36 -6.98 -16.35
CA GLU A 366 -13.67 -7.53 -16.71
C GLU A 366 -13.57 -8.99 -17.15
N ARG A 367 -12.61 -9.32 -18.03
CA ARG A 367 -12.35 -10.69 -18.49
C ARG A 367 -12.04 -11.65 -17.34
N ALA A 368 -11.27 -11.19 -16.35
CA ALA A 368 -10.93 -11.97 -15.17
C ALA A 368 -12.09 -12.08 -14.15
N GLY A 369 -13.14 -11.26 -14.29
CA GLY A 369 -14.25 -11.21 -13.34
C GLY A 369 -13.87 -10.54 -12.02
N VAL A 370 -12.97 -9.56 -12.06
CA VAL A 370 -12.58 -8.74 -10.91
C VAL A 370 -13.76 -7.85 -10.49
N ILE A 371 -13.98 -7.73 -9.19
CA ILE A 371 -14.85 -6.71 -8.60
C ILE A 371 -14.15 -5.35 -8.80
N ARG A 372 -14.51 -4.68 -9.88
CA ARG A 372 -13.97 -3.39 -10.35
C ARG A 372 -14.87 -2.22 -9.94
N PRO A 373 -14.40 -0.95 -9.98
CA PRO A 373 -15.19 0.21 -9.56
C PRO A 373 -16.60 0.29 -10.18
N SER A 374 -16.70 0.09 -11.50
CA SER A 374 -17.97 0.08 -12.25
C SER A 374 -18.94 -1.06 -11.87
N SER A 375 -18.47 -2.12 -11.21
CA SER A 375 -19.29 -3.27 -10.82
C SER A 375 -19.90 -3.16 -9.42
N VAL A 376 -19.45 -2.20 -8.61
CA VAL A 376 -19.91 -2.04 -7.24
C VAL A 376 -21.08 -1.06 -7.18
N VAL A 377 -22.24 -1.56 -6.79
CA VAL A 377 -23.43 -0.72 -6.54
C VAL A 377 -23.09 0.31 -5.46
N GLY A 378 -23.29 1.59 -5.76
CA GLY A 378 -22.94 2.70 -4.86
C GLY A 378 -21.44 3.00 -4.75
N GLY A 379 -20.58 2.34 -5.54
CA GLY A 379 -19.13 2.44 -5.43
C GLY A 379 -18.57 3.85 -5.58
N GLU A 380 -19.15 4.66 -6.46
CA GLU A 380 -18.77 6.07 -6.63
C GLU A 380 -19.01 6.89 -5.35
N LYS A 381 -20.13 6.65 -4.65
CA LYS A 381 -20.47 7.33 -3.40
C LYS A 381 -19.54 6.86 -2.26
N ILE A 382 -19.16 5.58 -2.23
CA ILE A 382 -18.15 5.04 -1.31
C ILE A 382 -16.79 5.72 -1.55
N ALA A 383 -16.36 5.85 -2.80
CA ALA A 383 -15.11 6.50 -3.17
C ALA A 383 -15.10 7.98 -2.79
N LYS A 384 -16.18 8.71 -3.11
CA LYS A 384 -16.34 10.12 -2.71
C LYS A 384 -16.29 10.30 -1.19
N LEU A 385 -16.95 9.42 -0.43
CA LEU A 385 -16.92 9.45 1.04
C LEU A 385 -15.51 9.16 1.58
N TYR A 386 -14.83 8.15 1.05
CA TYR A 386 -13.47 7.82 1.45
C TYR A 386 -12.50 8.97 1.15
N GLY A 387 -12.58 9.54 -0.06
CA GLY A 387 -11.79 10.70 -0.46
C GLY A 387 -12.05 11.90 0.43
N PHE A 388 -13.32 12.22 0.70
CA PHE A 388 -13.69 13.29 1.63
C PHE A 388 -13.06 13.10 3.02
N ILE A 389 -13.17 11.91 3.62
CA ILE A 389 -12.58 11.62 4.94
C ILE A 389 -11.04 11.74 4.90
N SER A 390 -10.42 11.30 3.80
CA SER A 390 -8.96 11.40 3.61
C SER A 390 -8.49 12.85 3.54
N GLU A 391 -9.32 13.76 3.01
CA GLU A 391 -9.03 15.19 2.91
C GLU A 391 -9.41 16.01 4.17
N VAL A 392 -10.07 15.41 5.17
CA VAL A 392 -10.32 16.09 6.47
C VAL A 392 -9.01 16.47 7.13
N CYS A 393 -7.97 15.63 7.04
CA CYS A 393 -6.62 16.02 7.40
C CYS A 393 -5.64 15.35 6.42
N PRO A 394 -5.23 16.06 5.36
CA PRO A 394 -4.27 15.50 4.40
C PRO A 394 -2.96 15.16 5.10
N SER A 395 -2.38 14.00 4.79
CA SER A 395 -1.18 13.51 5.50
C SER A 395 0.00 14.49 5.52
N HIS A 396 0.15 15.26 4.44
CA HIS A 396 1.23 16.24 4.31
C HIS A 396 1.13 17.41 5.30
N PHE A 397 -0.04 17.66 5.90
CA PHE A 397 -0.23 18.68 6.94
C PHE A 397 0.51 18.33 8.24
N GLY A 398 0.68 17.05 8.53
CA GLY A 398 1.49 16.57 9.67
C GLY A 398 2.98 16.41 9.36
N MET A 399 3.38 16.52 8.08
CA MET A 399 4.77 16.33 7.68
C MET A 399 5.60 17.60 7.89
N ALA A 400 6.44 17.62 8.93
CA ALA A 400 7.36 18.73 9.21
C ALA A 400 8.21 19.14 7.98
N ARG A 401 8.64 18.16 7.17
CA ARG A 401 9.37 18.42 5.91
C ARG A 401 8.56 19.22 4.89
N TRP A 402 7.26 18.92 4.75
CA TRP A 402 6.39 19.58 3.79
C TRP A 402 6.06 20.99 4.28
N VAL A 403 5.70 21.12 5.55
CA VAL A 403 5.47 22.41 6.20
C VAL A 403 6.70 23.31 6.06
N GLY A 404 7.89 22.79 6.40
CA GLY A 404 9.15 23.52 6.24
C GLY A 404 9.44 23.92 4.79
N MET A 405 9.17 23.03 3.82
CA MET A 405 9.34 23.32 2.39
C MET A 405 8.40 24.44 1.91
N VAL A 406 7.11 24.36 2.26
CA VAL A 406 6.12 25.38 1.86
C VAL A 406 6.45 26.72 2.49
N THR A 407 6.76 26.75 3.79
CA THR A 407 7.15 27.97 4.49
C THR A 407 8.43 28.58 3.90
N ALA A 408 9.44 27.77 3.58
CA ALA A 408 10.66 28.27 2.94
C ALA A 408 10.41 28.86 1.54
N LYS A 409 9.47 28.26 0.78
CA LYS A 409 9.18 28.67 -0.60
C LYS A 409 8.19 29.83 -0.70
N LYS A 410 7.19 29.90 0.18
CA LYS A 410 6.04 30.83 0.09
C LYS A 410 5.88 31.73 1.32
N GLY A 411 6.67 31.55 2.38
CA GLY A 411 6.51 32.24 3.66
C GLY A 411 5.35 31.68 4.49
N GLU A 412 5.23 32.17 5.73
CA GLU A 412 4.14 31.81 6.65
C GLU A 412 2.76 32.16 6.07
N GLU A 413 2.65 33.34 5.43
CA GLU A 413 1.43 33.77 4.74
C GLU A 413 1.04 32.80 3.61
N GLY A 414 2.03 32.31 2.86
CA GLY A 414 1.78 31.34 1.79
C GLY A 414 1.35 29.98 2.29
N LEU A 415 1.84 29.55 3.46
CA LEU A 415 1.34 28.35 4.14
C LEU A 415 -0.10 28.56 4.61
N ARG A 416 -0.40 29.70 5.25
CA ARG A 416 -1.75 30.05 5.68
C ARG A 416 -2.74 30.04 4.50
N LYS A 417 -2.37 30.63 3.37
CA LYS A 417 -3.21 30.62 2.16
C LYS A 417 -3.52 29.21 1.66
N VAL A 418 -2.54 28.30 1.69
CA VAL A 418 -2.76 26.89 1.31
C VAL A 418 -3.76 26.22 2.27
N ILE A 419 -3.68 26.51 3.56
CA ILE A 419 -4.61 25.99 4.57
C ILE A 419 -6.01 26.56 4.36
N GLU A 420 -6.14 27.86 4.10
CA GLU A 420 -7.42 28.53 3.81
C GLU A 420 -8.08 28.00 2.53
N GLU A 421 -7.30 27.81 1.44
CA GLU A 421 -7.77 27.21 0.18
C GLU A 421 -8.26 25.77 0.40
N HIS A 422 -7.55 25.00 1.23
CA HIS A 422 -7.97 23.65 1.62
C HIS A 422 -9.25 23.67 2.45
N ALA A 423 -9.35 24.55 3.44
CA ALA A 423 -10.53 24.70 4.27
C ALA A 423 -11.78 25.08 3.44
N ALA A 424 -11.61 25.96 2.44
CA ALA A 424 -12.69 26.30 1.50
C ALA A 424 -13.14 25.08 0.69
N THR A 425 -12.20 24.33 0.12
CA THR A 425 -12.49 23.11 -0.66
C THR A 425 -13.16 22.04 0.20
N LEU A 426 -12.67 21.83 1.42
CA LEU A 426 -13.25 20.90 2.39
C LEU A 426 -14.67 21.32 2.79
N GLY A 427 -14.89 22.62 3.02
CA GLY A 427 -16.19 23.19 3.36
C GLY A 427 -17.23 23.08 2.23
N GLU A 428 -16.80 23.20 0.97
CA GLU A 428 -17.63 22.97 -0.22
C GLU A 428 -17.97 21.48 -0.37
N SER A 429 -16.98 20.60 -0.20
CA SER A 429 -17.19 19.15 -0.22
C SER A 429 -18.17 18.69 0.87
N LEU A 430 -18.03 19.24 2.08
CA LEU A 430 -18.95 18.99 3.19
C LEU A 430 -20.38 19.46 2.90
N ALA A 431 -20.53 20.63 2.27
CA ALA A 431 -21.84 21.14 1.85
C ALA A 431 -22.52 20.23 0.82
N GLY A 432 -21.75 19.52 -0.02
CA GLY A 432 -22.24 18.48 -0.92
C GLY A 432 -22.88 17.29 -0.21
N TRP A 433 -22.60 17.11 1.08
CA TRP A 433 -23.25 16.13 1.95
C TRP A 433 -24.39 16.72 2.78
N GLU A 434 -24.76 17.99 2.55
CA GLU A 434 -25.78 18.76 3.28
C GLU A 434 -25.39 19.16 4.73
N TYR A 435 -24.09 19.32 5.02
CA TYR A 435 -23.56 19.74 6.33
C TYR A 435 -22.71 21.01 6.28
#